data_AF-A0A534WRW1-F1
#
_entry.id   AF-A0A534WRW1-F1
#
_cell.length_a   1.000
_cell.length_b   1.000
_cell.length_c   1.000
_cell.angle_alpha   90.00
_cell.angle_beta   90.00
_cell.angle_gamma   90.00
#
_symmetry.space_group_name_H-M   'P 1'
#
loop_
_entity.id
_entity.type
_entity.pdbx_description
1 polymer ?
#
loop_
_entity_poly.entity_id
_entity_poly.type
_entity_poly.pdbx_seq_one_letter_code
_entity_poly.pdbx_strand_id
1 'polypeptide(L)' 'MSLPVPNLDDRSWKQIVDEAVRLIPRYCPEWTNHNASDPGVTLLELYAWMTEMVIYRLNKVPEKNFLAFL' A
#
# COMPACT_ATOMS: atom_id res chain seq x y z
N MET A 1 11.00 29.52 -2.45
CA MET A 1 10.57 28.60 -1.39
C MET A 1 10.04 27.35 -2.07
N SER A 2 10.55 26.16 -1.73
CA SER A 2 9.94 24.90 -2.18
C SER A 2 8.61 24.69 -1.44
N LEU A 3 7.58 24.25 -2.15
CA LEU A 3 6.29 23.96 -1.52
C LEU A 3 6.45 22.70 -0.65
N PRO A 4 5.85 22.65 0.55
CA PRO A 4 5.87 21.43 1.34
C PRO A 4 5.20 20.31 0.55
N VAL A 5 5.89 19.19 0.43
CA VAL A 5 5.35 18.01 -0.25
C VAL A 5 4.21 17.44 0.60
N PRO A 6 2.96 17.39 0.09
CA PRO A 6 1.84 16.87 0.86
C PRO A 6 1.97 15.35 1.01
N ASN A 7 1.76 14.87 2.23
CA ASN A 7 1.61 13.46 2.54
C ASN A 7 0.14 13.07 2.35
N LEU A 8 -0.17 12.42 1.24
CA LEU A 8 -1.53 12.02 0.86
C LEU A 8 -1.91 10.67 1.47
N ASP A 9 -0.93 9.80 1.69
CA ASP A 9 -1.10 8.48 2.28
C ASP A 9 0.21 8.06 2.95
N ASP A 10 0.15 7.62 4.20
CA ASP A 10 1.30 7.27 5.03
C ASP A 10 1.35 5.78 5.40
N ARG A 11 0.50 4.96 4.78
CA ARG A 11 0.45 3.52 5.06
C ARG A 11 1.74 2.85 4.63
N SER A 12 2.36 2.19 5.61
CA SER A 12 3.48 1.27 5.43
C SER A 12 3.03 -0.08 4.89
N TRP A 13 3.97 -0.83 4.31
CA TRP A 13 3.79 -2.22 3.90
C TRP A 13 3.11 -3.05 4.99
N LYS A 14 3.59 -2.93 6.24
CA LYS A 14 3.06 -3.70 7.36
C LYS A 14 1.60 -3.38 7.64
N GLN A 15 1.23 -2.09 7.61
CA GLN A 15 -0.15 -1.67 7.83
C GLN A 15 -1.07 -2.21 6.73
N ILE A 16 -0.59 -2.25 5.49
CA ILE A 16 -1.33 -2.80 4.34
C ILE A 16 -1.52 -4.32 4.48
N VAL A 17 -0.46 -5.05 4.84
CA VAL A 17 -0.54 -6.51 5.09
C VAL A 17 -1.50 -6.81 6.25
N ASP A 18 -1.35 -6.12 7.38
CA ASP A 18 -2.18 -6.33 8.56
C ASP A 18 -3.66 -6.01 8.26
N GLU A 19 -3.94 -5.00 7.42
CA GLU A 19 -5.30 -4.69 6.95
C GLU A 19 -5.84 -5.77 6.02
N ALA A 20 -5.08 -6.20 5.03
CA ALA A 20 -5.49 -7.25 4.10
C ALA A 20 -5.80 -8.57 4.83
N VAL A 21 -4.96 -8.97 5.79
CA VAL A 21 -5.19 -10.16 6.63
C VAL A 21 -6.47 -10.04 7.44
N ARG A 22 -6.75 -8.86 8.03
CA ARG A 22 -8.02 -8.62 8.75
C ARG A 22 -9.25 -8.73 7.86
N LEU A 23 -9.11 -8.51 6.55
CA LEU A 23 -10.19 -8.59 5.58
C LEU A 23 -10.43 -10.02 5.05
N ILE A 24 -9.49 -10.96 5.23
CA ILE A 24 -9.61 -12.34 4.73
C ILE A 24 -10.91 -13.02 5.20
N PRO A 25 -11.29 -13.02 6.49
CA PRO A 25 -12.51 -13.70 6.93
C PRO A 25 -13.79 -13.17 6.28
N ARG A 26 -13.77 -11.93 5.78
CA ARG A 26 -14.91 -11.30 5.11
C ARG A 26 -15.00 -11.69 3.63
N TYR A 27 -13.86 -11.76 2.94
CA TYR A 27 -13.83 -11.94 1.48
C TYR A 27 -13.50 -13.37 1.04
N CYS A 28 -12.70 -14.09 1.81
CA CYS A 28 -12.26 -15.46 1.52
C CYS A 28 -12.31 -16.31 2.80
N PRO A 29 -13.50 -16.54 3.38
CA PRO A 29 -13.63 -17.32 4.63
C PRO A 29 -13.10 -18.75 4.55
N GLU A 30 -13.00 -19.33 3.35
CA GLU A 30 -12.40 -20.64 3.08
C GLU A 30 -10.86 -20.64 3.19
N TRP A 31 -10.23 -19.47 3.06
CA TRP A 31 -8.79 -19.35 3.24
C TRP A 31 -8.48 -19.27 4.73
N THR A 32 -7.94 -20.38 5.26
CA THR A 32 -7.75 -20.59 6.71
C THR A 32 -6.29 -20.66 7.12
N ASN A 33 -5.38 -20.91 6.16
CA ASN A 33 -3.95 -20.92 6.39
C ASN A 33 -3.39 -19.52 6.14
N HIS A 34 -2.89 -18.86 7.19
CA HIS A 34 -2.27 -17.52 7.07
C HIS A 34 -0.80 -17.53 7.51
N ASN A 35 -0.14 -18.69 7.42
CA ASN A 35 1.28 -18.80 7.73
C ASN A 35 2.14 -18.15 6.64
N ALA A 36 3.32 -17.66 7.00
CA ALA A 36 4.26 -17.04 6.06
C ALA A 36 4.67 -17.96 4.90
N SER A 37 4.61 -19.29 5.09
CA SER A 37 4.89 -20.28 4.05
C SER A 37 3.75 -20.48 3.05
N ASP A 38 2.57 -19.89 3.29
CA ASP A 38 1.45 -19.95 2.35
C ASP A 38 1.76 -19.07 1.12
N PRO A 39 1.75 -19.63 -0.12
CA PRO A 39 1.95 -18.84 -1.33
C PRO A 39 0.96 -17.68 -1.48
N GLY A 40 -0.27 -17.80 -0.97
CA GLY A 40 -1.25 -16.72 -0.96
C GLY A 40 -0.81 -15.55 -0.08
N VAL A 41 -0.18 -15.84 1.07
CA VAL A 41 0.40 -14.81 1.94
C VAL A 41 1.60 -14.14 1.25
N THR A 42 2.45 -14.92 0.58
CA THR A 42 3.56 -14.35 -0.22
C THR A 42 3.07 -13.38 -1.30
N LEU A 43 1.98 -13.73 -2.01
CA LEU A 43 1.38 -12.83 -3.00
C LEU A 43 0.81 -11.57 -2.34
N LEU A 44 0.11 -11.71 -1.21
CA LEU A 44 -0.43 -10.59 -0.45
C LEU A 44 0.67 -9.62 -0.02
N GLU A 45 1.79 -10.13 0.48
CA GLU A 45 2.98 -9.34 0.84
C GLU A 45 3.61 -8.63 -0.37
N LEU A 46 3.69 -9.30 -1.53
CA LEU A 46 4.19 -8.72 -2.77
C LEU A 46 3.30 -7.55 -3.24
N TYR A 47 1.98 -7.72 -3.21
CA TYR A 47 1.02 -6.67 -3.58
C TYR A 47 1.05 -5.51 -2.59
N ALA A 48 1.21 -5.78 -1.29
CA ALA A 48 1.39 -4.73 -0.29
C ALA A 48 2.64 -3.90 -0.58
N TRP A 49 3.74 -4.53 -1.00
CA TRP A 49 4.98 -3.82 -1.36
C TRP A 49 4.81 -2.96 -2.61
N MET A 50 4.15 -3.49 -3.64
CA MET A 50 3.80 -2.71 -4.83
C MET A 50 2.93 -1.49 -4.49
N THR A 51 2.00 -1.65 -3.56
CA THR A 51 1.10 -0.58 -3.10
C THR A 51 1.86 0.50 -2.33
N GLU A 52 2.76 0.13 -1.41
CA GLU A 52 3.62 1.09 -0.71
C GLU A 52 4.49 1.88 -1.69
N MET A 53 5.01 1.26 -2.76
CA MET A 53 5.73 1.99 -3.82
C MET A 53 4.84 2.96 -4.61
N VAL A 54 3.56 2.63 -4.80
CA VAL A 54 2.59 3.57 -5.41
C VAL A 54 2.35 4.75 -4.47
N ILE A 55 2.14 4.51 -3.17
CA ILE A 55 1.97 5.54 -2.14
C ILE A 55 3.19 6.47 -2.09
N TYR A 56 4.40 5.89 -2.08
CA TYR A 56 5.64 6.66 -2.13
C TYR A 56 5.73 7.58 -3.35
N ARG A 57 5.34 7.08 -4.53
CA ARG A 57 5.32 7.89 -5.76
C ARG A 57 4.23 8.96 -5.69
N LEU A 58 3.04 8.61 -5.21
CA LEU A 58 1.90 9.51 -5.06
C LEU A 58 2.27 10.74 -4.22
N ASN A 59 2.97 10.51 -3.11
CA ASN A 59 3.48 11.59 -2.25
C ASN A 59 4.56 12.45 -2.92
N LYS A 60 5.06 12.13 -4.12
CA LYS A 60 6.10 12.90 -4.85
C LYS A 60 5.62 13.59 -6.12
N VAL A 61 4.42 13.24 -6.59
CA VAL A 61 3.77 13.88 -7.75
C VAL A 61 3.36 15.36 -7.54
N PRO A 62 3.01 15.85 -6.33
CA PRO A 62 2.36 17.15 -6.16
C PRO A 62 3.13 18.33 -6.75
N GLU A 63 4.44 18.42 -6.54
CA GLU A 63 5.22 19.59 -6.96
C GLU A 63 5.40 19.65 -8.49
N LYS A 64 5.54 18.50 -9.17
CA LYS A 64 5.68 18.44 -10.63
C LYS A 64 4.37 18.76 -11.34
N ASN A 65 3.23 18.32 -10.79
CA ASN A 65 1.93 18.63 -11.36
C ASN A 65 1.50 20.07 -11.07
N PHE A 66 1.85 20.62 -9.90
CA PHE A 66 1.58 22.02 -9.57
C PHE A 66 2.30 22.98 -10.53
N LEU A 67 3.56 22.70 -10.91
CA LEU A 67 4.31 23.51 -11.89
C LEU A 67 3.88 23.32 -13.35
N ALA A 68 3.30 22.17 -13.70
CA ALA A 68 2.96 21.85 -15.09
C ALA A 68 1.55 22.30 -15.49
N PHE A 69 0.64 22.52 -14.53
CA PHE A 69 -0.79 22.74 -14.80
C PHE A 69 -1.40 23.96 -14.10
N LEU A 70 -0.61 24.76 -13.38
CA LEU A 70 -0.97 26.06 -12.79
C LEU A 70 0.18 27.05 -12.99
#